data_AF-Q3MJS5-F1
#
_entry.id   AF-Q3MJS5-F1
#
_cell.length_a   1.000
_cell.length_b   1.000
_cell.length_c   1.000
_cell.angle_alpha   90.00
_cell.angle_beta   90.00
_cell.angle_gamma   90.00
#
_symmetry.space_group_name_H-M   'P 1'
#
loop_
_entity.id
_entity.type
_entity.pdbx_description
1 polymer ?
#
loop_
_entity_poly.entity_id
_entity_poly.type
_entity_poly.pdbx_seq_one_letter_code
_entity_poly.pdbx_strand_id
1 'polypeptide(L)'
;MGNLLGSRKKLPKEDLEFLRTNTNFTKKQIKQWYRGFIRDCPSGQLSKKKFIEVYSGFFPDGDAEEFCTHVFRTFDKDNSGKIDFKEFLLAI
;
A
#
# COMPACT_ATOMS: atom_id res chain seq x y z
N MET A 1 -6.13 13.36 29.87
CA MET A 1 -5.54 12.05 29.48
C MET A 1 -6.24 11.58 28.22
N GLY A 2 -5.74 11.96 27.04
CA GLY A 2 -6.32 11.54 25.76
C GLY A 2 -5.67 10.23 25.31
N ASN A 3 -6.45 9.14 25.28
CA ASN A 3 -5.98 7.87 24.72
C ASN A 3 -5.80 8.01 23.20
N LEU A 4 -4.56 8.30 22.75
CA LEU A 4 -4.13 8.27 21.35
C LEU A 4 -3.59 6.88 20.95
N LEU A 5 -4.27 5.82 21.38
CA LEU A 5 -4.02 4.48 20.82
C LEU A 5 -4.92 4.34 19.59
N GLY A 6 -4.34 4.71 18.45
CA GLY A 6 -4.98 4.76 17.16
C GLY A 6 -5.90 3.58 16.90
N SER A 7 -7.16 3.90 16.59
CA SER A 7 -8.13 2.98 16.03
C SER A 7 -7.44 2.19 14.93
N ARG A 8 -7.12 0.91 15.17
CA ARG A 8 -6.68 -0.02 14.12
C ARG A 8 -7.75 0.07 13.03
N LYS A 9 -7.52 0.87 12.00
CA LYS A 9 -8.45 1.07 10.88
C LYS A 9 -8.64 -0.31 10.29
N LYS A 10 -9.76 -0.97 10.59
CA LYS A 10 -10.09 -2.27 9.99
C LYS A 10 -10.39 -2.01 8.52
N LEU A 11 -9.90 -2.86 7.63
CA LEU A 11 -10.26 -2.78 6.21
C LEU A 11 -11.80 -2.82 6.09
N PRO A 12 -12.42 -1.81 5.46
CA PRO A 12 -13.87 -1.79 5.24
C PRO A 12 -14.33 -3.07 4.51
N LYS A 13 -15.55 -3.52 4.82
CA LYS A 13 -16.11 -4.73 4.17
C LYS A 13 -16.29 -4.52 2.67
N GLU A 14 -16.68 -3.32 2.26
CA GLU A 14 -16.81 -2.92 0.86
C GLU A 14 -15.48 -3.03 0.11
N ASP A 15 -14.40 -2.49 0.67
CA ASP A 15 -13.05 -2.58 0.09
C ASP A 15 -12.57 -4.03 0.00
N LEU A 16 -12.89 -4.86 1.01
CA LEU A 16 -12.54 -6.29 0.99
C LEU A 16 -13.25 -7.06 -0.12
N GLU A 17 -14.54 -6.83 -0.33
CA GLU A 17 -15.28 -7.49 -1.42
C GLU A 17 -14.89 -6.95 -2.79
N PHE A 18 -14.65 -5.64 -2.89
CA PHE A 18 -14.13 -5.02 -4.10
C PHE A 18 -12.79 -5.63 -4.49
N LEU A 19 -11.84 -5.70 -3.57
CA LEU A 19 -10.52 -6.29 -3.82
C LEU A 19 -10.62 -7.78 -4.16
N ARG A 20 -11.51 -8.53 -3.51
CA ARG A 20 -11.73 -9.95 -3.85
C ARG A 20 -12.27 -10.15 -5.27
N THR A 21 -13.05 -9.19 -5.78
CA THR A 21 -13.66 -9.27 -7.11
C THR A 21 -12.74 -8.76 -8.21
N ASN A 22 -11.82 -7.85 -7.87
CA ASN A 22 -10.91 -7.20 -8.81
C ASN A 22 -9.46 -7.69 -8.71
N THR A 23 -9.17 -8.66 -7.86
CA THR A 23 -7.85 -9.29 -7.72
C THR A 23 -8.01 -10.81 -7.60
N ASN A 24 -6.93 -11.56 -7.77
CA ASN A 24 -6.91 -13.01 -7.59
C ASN A 24 -6.68 -13.43 -6.12
N PHE A 25 -6.79 -12.51 -5.16
CA PHE A 25 -6.55 -12.79 -3.75
C PHE A 25 -7.80 -13.23 -3.00
N THR A 26 -7.63 -14.21 -2.11
CA THR A 26 -8.68 -14.60 -1.15
C THR A 26 -8.86 -13.55 -0.06
N LYS A 27 -10.03 -13.52 0.59
CA LYS A 27 -10.29 -12.64 1.75
C LYS A 27 -9.23 -12.77 2.86
N LYS A 28 -8.65 -13.96 3.03
CA LYS A 28 -7.61 -14.22 4.03
C LYS A 28 -6.29 -13.55 3.62
N GLN A 29 -5.89 -13.69 2.36
CA GLN A 29 -4.68 -13.05 1.82
C GLN A 29 -4.80 -11.53 1.83
N ILE A 30 -5.94 -10.97 1.40
CA ILE A 30 -6.18 -9.52 1.44
C ILE A 30 -6.01 -8.98 2.87
N LYS A 31 -6.59 -9.65 3.87
CA LYS A 31 -6.42 -9.25 5.29
C LYS A 31 -4.98 -9.38 5.78
N GLN A 32 -4.23 -10.35 5.29
CA GLN A 32 -2.81 -10.54 5.66
C GLN A 32 -1.96 -9.41 5.07
N TRP A 33 -2.14 -9.11 3.79
CA TRP A 33 -1.53 -7.97 3.12
C TRP A 33 -1.86 -6.65 3.83
N TYR A 34 -3.13 -6.44 4.17
CA TYR A 34 -3.57 -5.23 4.88
C TYR A 34 -2.88 -5.08 6.25
N ARG A 35 -2.71 -6.17 7.00
CA ARG A 35 -2.00 -6.13 8.28
C ARG A 35 -0.52 -5.76 8.12
N GLY A 36 0.14 -6.31 7.10
CA GLY A 36 1.52 -5.93 6.75
C GLY A 36 1.60 -4.47 6.35
N PHE A 37 0.71 -4.04 5.45
CA PHE A 37 0.66 -2.67 4.97
C PHE A 37 0.45 -1.64 6.09
N ILE A 38 -0.48 -1.88 7.03
CA ILE A 38 -0.69 -0.97 8.18
C ILE A 38 0.47 -1.01 9.18
N ARG A 39 1.16 -2.15 9.32
CA ARG A 39 2.35 -2.23 10.17
C ARG A 39 3.49 -1.38 9.61
N ASP A 40 3.68 -1.43 8.29
CA ASP A 40 4.80 -0.77 7.62
C ASP A 40 4.46 0.70 7.25
N CYS A 41 3.17 0.99 7.03
CA CYS A 41 2.59 2.31 6.78
C CYS A 41 1.42 2.59 7.74
N PRO A 42 1.69 3.02 9.00
CA PRO A 42 0.64 3.26 10.01
C PRO A 42 -0.41 4.32 9.61
N SER A 43 -0.07 5.21 8.67
CA SER A 43 -1.00 6.18 8.08
C SER A 43 -2.09 5.54 7.21
N GLY A 44 -1.87 4.31 6.73
CA GLY A 44 -2.70 3.66 5.72
C GLY A 44 -2.45 4.12 4.29
N GLN A 45 -1.34 4.85 4.06
CA GLN A 45 -0.93 5.34 2.75
C GLN A 45 0.59 5.22 2.60
N LEU A 46 1.04 4.78 1.43
CA LEU A 46 2.44 4.68 1.07
C LEU A 46 2.83 5.90 0.22
N SER A 47 3.74 6.72 0.72
CA SER A 47 4.23 7.89 -0.02
C SER A 47 5.32 7.51 -1.01
N LYS A 48 5.49 8.30 -2.08
CA LYS A 48 6.58 8.11 -3.05
C LYS A 48 7.95 7.98 -2.39
N LYS A 49 8.24 8.83 -1.40
CA LYS A 49 9.50 8.77 -0.64
C LYS A 49 9.71 7.43 0.04
N LYS A 50 8.68 6.91 0.73
CA LYS A 50 8.79 5.63 1.43
C LYS A 50 8.86 4.45 0.46
N PHE A 51 8.16 4.53 -0.66
CA PHE A 51 8.23 3.54 -1.74
C PHE A 51 9.66 3.43 -2.29
N ILE A 52 10.31 4.56 -2.59
CA ILE A 52 11.70 4.60 -3.05
C ILE A 52 12.64 4.02 -1.98
N GLU A 53 12.50 4.44 -0.72
CA GLU A 53 13.34 3.93 0.38
C GLU A 53 13.28 2.40 0.51
N VAL A 54 12.08 1.82 0.44
CA VAL A 54 11.89 0.37 0.50
C VAL A 54 12.50 -0.30 -0.73
N TYR A 55 12.29 0.25 -1.93
CA TYR A 55 12.77 -0.32 -3.18
C TYR A 55 14.30 -0.25 -3.32
N SER A 56 14.92 0.87 -2.94
CA SER A 56 16.38 1.03 -2.90
C SER A 56 17.04 0.05 -1.93
N GLY A 57 16.35 -0.37 -0.87
CA GLY A 57 16.83 -1.42 0.03
C GLY A 57 16.92 -2.81 -0.62
N PHE A 58 16.12 -3.08 -1.66
CA PHE A 58 16.17 -4.33 -2.43
C PHE A 58 17.15 -4.27 -3.61
N PHE A 59 17.38 -3.08 -4.16
CA PHE A 59 18.23 -2.86 -5.33
C PHE A 59 19.21 -1.69 -5.08
N PRO A 60 20.27 -1.90 -4.29
CA PRO A 60 21.19 -0.83 -3.89
C PRO A 60 22.03 -0.27 -5.05
N ASP A 61 22.24 -1.03 -6.11
CA ASP A 61 23.12 -0.68 -7.25
C ASP A 61 22.35 -0.17 -8.49
N GLY A 62 21.02 -0.04 -8.42
CA GLY A 62 20.19 0.42 -9.54
C GLY A 62 19.80 1.89 -9.43
N ASP A 63 19.48 2.52 -10.57
CA ASP A 63 18.88 3.86 -10.63
C ASP A 63 17.41 3.79 -10.17
N ALA A 64 17.24 3.56 -8.88
CA ALA A 64 15.96 3.21 -8.26
C ALA A 64 14.94 4.33 -8.41
N GLU A 65 15.37 5.58 -8.53
CA GLU A 65 14.48 6.74 -8.52
C GLU A 65 13.60 6.83 -9.78
N GLU A 66 14.17 6.64 -10.97
CA GLU A 66 13.42 6.70 -12.22
C GLU A 66 12.46 5.51 -12.35
N PHE A 67 12.94 4.31 -12.02
CA PHE A 67 12.14 3.09 -12.02
C PHE A 67 11.00 3.17 -11.01
N CYS A 68 11.29 3.58 -9.77
CA CYS A 68 10.27 3.76 -8.74
C CYS A 68 9.25 4.81 -9.16
N THR A 69 9.65 5.87 -9.84
CA THR A 69 8.72 6.89 -10.32
C THR A 69 7.72 6.31 -11.33
N HIS A 70 8.18 5.47 -12.26
CA HIS A 70 7.30 4.81 -13.23
C HIS A 70 6.37 3.78 -12.58
N VAL A 71 6.89 2.95 -11.67
CA VAL A 71 6.07 1.98 -10.94
C VAL A 71 5.05 2.69 -10.06
N PHE A 72 5.47 3.73 -9.34
CA PHE A 72 4.58 4.52 -8.49
C PHE A 72 3.39 5.08 -9.26
N ARG A 73 3.61 5.63 -10.48
CA ARG A 73 2.54 6.11 -11.36
C ARG A 73 1.57 5.00 -11.80
N THR A 74 2.04 3.77 -11.89
CA THR A 74 1.17 2.65 -12.27
C THR A 74 0.23 2.27 -11.11
N PHE A 75 0.68 2.50 -9.87
CA PHE A 75 -0.02 2.14 -8.65
C PHE A 75 -0.97 3.27 -8.20
N ASP A 76 -0.50 4.52 -8.22
CA ASP A 76 -1.26 5.75 -7.90
C ASP A 76 -2.26 6.07 -9.03
N LYS A 77 -3.45 5.45 -8.99
CA LYS A 77 -4.49 5.56 -10.03
C LYS A 77 -5.22 6.88 -9.95
N ASP A 78 -5.39 7.41 -8.74
CA ASP A 78 -6.08 8.68 -8.53
C ASP A 78 -5.16 9.91 -8.66
N ASN A 79 -3.85 9.70 -8.84
CA ASN A 79 -2.81 10.73 -8.91
C ASN A 79 -2.75 11.62 -7.65
N SER A 80 -3.09 11.05 -6.48
CA SER A 80 -3.01 11.76 -5.21
C SER A 80 -1.57 11.96 -4.71
N GLY A 81 -0.58 11.33 -5.37
CA GLY A 81 0.81 11.32 -4.94
C GLY A 81 1.07 10.35 -3.78
N LYS A 82 0.10 9.50 -3.47
CA LYS A 82 0.15 8.48 -2.42
C LYS A 82 -0.55 7.23 -2.93
N ILE A 83 -0.03 6.07 -2.56
CA ILE A 83 -0.66 4.79 -2.87
C ILE A 83 -1.44 4.33 -1.64
N ASP A 84 -2.75 4.20 -1.76
CA ASP A 84 -3.56 3.58 -0.73
C ASP A 84 -3.48 2.04 -0.77
N PHE A 85 -4.07 1.37 0.21
CA PHE A 85 -4.02 -0.10 0.25
C PHE A 85 -4.72 -0.76 -0.95
N LYS A 86 -5.81 -0.17 -1.46
CA LYS A 86 -6.55 -0.73 -2.60
C LYS A 86 -5.68 -0.66 -3.85
N GLU A 87 -5.11 0.51 -4.12
CA GLU A 87 -4.19 0.75 -5.22
C GLU A 87 -2.98 -0.18 -5.18
N PHE A 88 -2.38 -0.32 -3.99
CA PHE A 88 -1.27 -1.25 -3.77
C PHE A 88 -1.64 -2.69 -4.17
N LEU A 89 -2.81 -3.18 -3.72
CA LEU A 89 -3.17 -4.58 -3.96
C LEU A 89 -3.73 -4.83 -5.36
N LEU A 90 -4.32 -3.83 -6.02
CA LEU A 90 -4.75 -3.92 -7.42
C LEU A 90 -3.57 -3.98 -8.40
N ALA A 91 -2.42 -3.44 -8.00
CA ALA A 91 -1.23 -3.39 -8.83
C ALA A 91 -0.31 -4.61 -8.67
N ILE A 92 -0.62 -5.53 -7.73
CA ILE A 92 0.06 -6.81 -7.51
C ILE A 92 -0.74 -7.95 -8.13
#